data_AF-A0A7I0J5Q8-F1
#
_entry.id   AF-A0A7I0J5Q8-F1
#
_cell.length_a   1.000
_cell.length_b   1.000
_cell.length_c   1.000
_cell.angle_alpha   90.00
_cell.angle_beta   90.00
_cell.angle_gamma   90.00
#
_symmetry.space_group_name_H-M   'P 1'
#
loop_
_entity.id
_entity.type
_entity.pdbx_description
1 polymer ?
#
loop_
_entity_poly.entity_id
_entity_poly.type
_entity_poly.pdbx_seq_one_letter_code
_entity_poly.pdbx_strand_id
1 'polypeptide(L)'
;AFAPRHWPATGQNEQRTRLLADSRCPTPDGRARFVPVRQEATAFTVDADYPLALNTGRLRDQWHTMTRTGNVPRLMANAPEPAVDLNPADAAAHR
;
A
#
# COMPACT_ATOMS: atom_id res chain seq x y z
N ALA A 1 -30.57 -9.66 3.98
CA ALA A 1 -29.40 -8.97 3.39
C ALA A 1 -28.47 -8.54 4.53
N PHE A 2 -27.14 -8.68 4.37
CA PHE A 2 -26.19 -8.15 5.35
C PHE A 2 -26.11 -6.63 5.20
N ALA A 3 -26.57 -5.88 6.20
CA ALA A 3 -26.33 -4.44 6.25
C ALA A 3 -24.83 -4.17 6.48
N PRO A 4 -24.23 -3.15 5.84
CA PRO A 4 -22.86 -2.74 6.13
C PRO A 4 -22.67 -2.44 7.62
N ARG A 5 -21.58 -2.95 8.21
CA ARG A 5 -21.26 -2.78 9.64
C ARG A 5 -19.85 -2.24 9.83
N HIS A 6 -19.67 -1.37 10.82
CA HIS A 6 -18.38 -0.79 11.19
C HIS A 6 -17.72 -1.63 12.30
N TRP A 7 -16.47 -2.07 12.10
CA TRP A 7 -15.65 -2.79 13.10
C TRP A 7 -14.86 -1.79 13.98
N PRO A 8 -14.57 -2.05 15.27
CA PRO A 8 -14.82 -3.27 16.05
C PRO A 8 -16.22 -3.36 16.67
N ALA A 9 -17.16 -4.17 16.16
CA ALA A 9 -18.55 -4.11 16.61
C ALA A 9 -18.77 -4.66 18.04
N THR A 10 -18.87 -3.79 19.05
CA THR A 10 -19.01 -4.16 20.48
C THR A 10 -20.45 -4.42 20.93
N GLY A 11 -21.46 -4.23 20.07
CA GLY A 11 -22.86 -4.49 20.40
C GLY A 11 -23.80 -4.47 19.19
N GLN A 12 -25.06 -4.89 19.39
CA GLN A 12 -26.06 -5.03 18.33
C GLN A 12 -26.74 -3.71 17.91
N ASN A 13 -26.54 -2.60 18.63
CA ASN A 13 -27.30 -1.36 18.44
C ASN A 13 -26.48 -0.06 18.57
N GLU A 14 -25.15 -0.11 18.42
CA GLU A 14 -24.32 1.09 18.42
C GLU A 14 -24.32 1.77 17.04
N GLN A 15 -24.97 2.93 16.93
CA GLN A 15 -24.68 3.87 15.85
C GLN A 15 -23.28 4.41 16.05
N ARG A 16 -22.32 3.91 15.25
CA ARG A 16 -20.95 4.38 15.33
C ARG A 16 -20.75 5.60 14.47
N THR A 17 -20.53 6.72 15.15
CA THR A 17 -19.98 7.94 14.57
C THR A 17 -18.70 7.61 13.81
N ARG A 18 -18.51 8.23 12.64
CA ARG A 18 -17.29 8.12 11.83
C ARG A 18 -16.05 8.24 12.73
N LEU A 19 -15.02 7.43 12.47
CA LEU A 19 -13.75 7.50 13.22
C LEU A 19 -13.23 8.95 13.25
N LEU A 20 -12.89 9.46 14.44
CA LEU A 20 -12.44 10.84 14.69
C LEU A 20 -13.47 11.94 14.32
N ALA A 21 -14.77 11.62 14.24
CA ALA A 21 -15.81 12.62 13.93
C ALA A 21 -15.92 13.76 14.95
N ASP A 22 -15.52 13.51 16.20
CA ASP A 22 -15.49 14.49 17.30
C ASP A 22 -14.14 15.23 17.40
N SER A 23 -13.24 15.02 16.43
CA SER A 23 -11.86 15.56 16.43
C SER A 23 -11.03 15.14 17.65
N ARG A 24 -11.39 14.04 18.34
CA ARG A 24 -10.64 13.52 19.48
C ARG A 24 -9.78 12.34 19.06
N CYS A 25 -8.48 12.48 19.20
CA CYS A 25 -7.52 11.40 18.96
C CYS A 25 -7.47 10.41 20.13
N PRO A 26 -7.06 9.15 19.92
CA PRO A 26 -6.85 8.17 20.98
C PRO A 26 -5.54 8.46 21.77
N THR A 27 -5.40 9.68 22.27
CA THR A 27 -4.32 10.13 23.16
C THR A 27 -4.90 10.53 24.52
N PRO A 28 -4.12 10.53 25.62
CA PRO A 28 -4.63 10.87 26.95
C PRO A 28 -5.33 12.23 27.05
N ASP A 29 -4.92 13.21 26.24
CA ASP A 29 -5.47 14.56 26.16
C ASP A 29 -6.45 14.77 25.00
N GLY A 30 -6.69 13.74 24.19
CA GLY A 30 -7.57 13.78 23.02
C GLY A 30 -7.03 14.56 21.82
N ARG A 31 -5.80 15.08 21.84
CA ARG A 31 -5.22 15.91 20.76
C ARG A 31 -4.34 15.11 19.79
N ALA A 32 -4.34 15.52 18.53
CA ALA A 32 -3.37 15.00 17.55
C ALA A 32 -1.94 15.38 17.96
N ARG A 33 -0.99 14.45 17.76
CA ARG A 33 0.44 14.68 18.01
C ARG A 33 1.17 14.83 16.67
N PHE A 34 1.68 16.03 16.41
CA PHE A 34 2.54 16.28 15.27
C PHE A 34 3.99 16.06 15.70
N VAL A 35 4.70 15.18 15.02
CA VAL A 35 6.11 14.88 15.28
C VAL A 35 6.93 15.40 14.11
N PRO A 36 7.78 16.42 14.30
CA PRO A 36 8.68 16.85 13.24
C PRO A 36 9.73 15.75 13.01
N VAL A 37 9.95 15.41 11.74
CA VAL A 37 10.96 14.43 11.34
C VAL A 37 11.92 15.07 10.34
N ARG A 38 13.19 14.65 10.37
CA ARG A 38 14.16 14.98 9.32
C ARG A 38 13.91 14.06 8.13
N GLN A 39 13.94 14.61 6.91
CA GLN A 39 13.96 13.77 5.71
C GLN A 39 15.32 13.07 5.61
N GLU A 40 15.29 11.75 5.47
CA GLU A 40 16.47 10.92 5.29
C GLU A 40 16.45 10.27 3.90
N ALA A 41 17.63 9.87 3.42
CA ALA A 41 17.75 9.09 2.20
C ALA A 41 17.13 7.70 2.38
N THR A 42 16.93 6.98 1.26
CA THR A 42 16.55 5.57 1.33
C THR A 42 17.63 4.75 2.02
N ALA A 43 17.22 3.71 2.76
CA ALA A 43 18.17 2.82 3.44
C ALA A 43 19.16 2.15 2.46
N PHE A 44 18.73 1.94 1.22
CA PHE A 44 19.56 1.51 0.10
C PHE A 44 19.55 2.61 -0.96
N THR A 45 20.66 3.34 -1.06
CA THR A 45 20.89 4.31 -2.12
C THR A 45 21.56 3.64 -3.31
N VAL A 46 21.33 4.17 -4.50
CA VAL A 46 22.07 3.74 -5.69
C VAL A 46 23.53 4.19 -5.60
N ASP A 47 24.43 3.38 -6.14
CA ASP A 47 25.86 3.67 -6.24
C ASP A 47 26.45 3.09 -7.54
N ALA A 48 27.78 3.05 -7.64
CA ALA A 48 28.45 2.54 -8.84
C ALA A 48 28.26 1.03 -9.03
N ASP A 49 28.11 0.25 -7.95
CA ASP A 49 27.90 -1.20 -7.99
C ASP A 49 26.40 -1.52 -8.23
N TYR A 50 25.49 -0.65 -7.77
CA TYR A 50 24.04 -0.76 -7.91
C TYR A 50 23.41 0.55 -8.43
N PRO A 51 23.51 0.83 -9.75
CA PRO A 51 23.14 2.14 -10.31
C PRO A 51 21.62 2.35 -10.47
N LEU A 52 20.80 1.32 -10.26
CA LEU A 52 19.35 1.37 -10.49
C LEU A 52 18.58 1.21 -9.18
N ALA A 53 17.60 2.08 -8.96
CA ALA A 53 16.66 1.97 -7.85
C ALA A 53 15.48 1.07 -8.26
N LEU A 54 15.20 0.03 -7.47
CA LEU A 54 14.01 -0.80 -7.63
C LEU A 54 12.85 -0.24 -6.82
N ASN A 55 11.75 0.09 -7.49
CA ASN A 55 10.47 0.39 -6.83
C ASN A 55 9.47 -0.74 -7.14
N THR A 56 8.69 -1.16 -6.14
CA THR A 56 7.70 -2.22 -6.30
C THR A 56 6.29 -1.69 -6.06
N GLY A 57 5.34 -2.24 -6.80
CA GLY A 57 3.93 -1.86 -6.72
C GLY A 57 3.01 -3.04 -6.47
N ARG A 58 1.71 -2.78 -6.54
CA ARG A 58 0.67 -3.82 -6.56
C ARG A 58 0.18 -3.99 -7.99
N LEU A 59 0.08 -5.24 -8.42
CA LEU A 59 -0.74 -5.57 -9.59
C LEU A 59 -2.21 -5.35 -9.22
N ARG A 60 -2.93 -4.59 -10.07
CA ARG A 60 -4.30 -4.14 -9.81
C ARG A 60 -5.23 -5.25 -9.35
N ASP A 61 -5.17 -6.40 -10.01
CA ASP A 61 -6.15 -7.48 -9.88
C ASP A 61 -5.62 -8.65 -9.02
N GLN A 62 -4.46 -8.49 -8.36
CA GLN A 62 -3.81 -9.56 -7.60
C GLN A 62 -3.59 -9.20 -6.13
N TRP A 63 -3.71 -10.21 -5.26
CA TRP A 63 -3.52 -10.06 -3.83
C TRP A 63 -2.28 -10.79 -3.33
N HIS A 64 -1.35 -10.05 -2.72
CA HIS A 64 -0.07 -10.55 -2.20
C HIS A 64 0.61 -11.54 -3.15
N THR A 65 0.82 -12.78 -2.70
CA THR A 65 1.52 -13.86 -3.41
C THR A 65 0.63 -14.62 -4.40
N MET A 66 -0.60 -14.16 -4.62
CA MET A 66 -1.49 -14.71 -5.65
C MET A 66 -1.92 -16.16 -5.42
N THR A 67 -1.70 -16.74 -4.24
CA THR A 67 -2.08 -18.14 -3.92
C THR A 67 -3.56 -18.44 -4.11
N ARG A 68 -4.41 -17.39 -4.12
CA ARG A 68 -5.83 -17.46 -4.46
C ARG A 68 -6.18 -16.76 -5.76
N THR A 69 -5.77 -15.49 -5.91
CA THR A 69 -6.16 -14.65 -7.07
C THR A 69 -5.45 -15.05 -8.37
N GLY A 70 -4.29 -15.69 -8.31
CA GLY A 70 -3.55 -16.18 -9.48
C GLY A 70 -4.25 -17.34 -10.18
N ASN A 71 -5.09 -18.09 -9.46
CA ASN A 71 -5.86 -19.21 -10.02
C ASN A 71 -7.11 -18.76 -10.80
N VAL A 72 -7.39 -17.46 -10.89
CA VAL A 72 -8.54 -16.91 -11.62
C VAL A 72 -8.01 -16.22 -12.88
N PRO A 73 -8.05 -16.85 -14.07
CA PRO A 73 -7.39 -16.33 -15.28
C PRO A 73 -7.80 -14.90 -15.64
N ARG A 74 -9.06 -14.52 -15.40
CA ARG A 74 -9.56 -13.17 -15.67
C ARG A 74 -8.82 -12.08 -14.89
N LEU A 75 -8.29 -12.40 -13.70
CA LEU A 75 -7.52 -11.48 -12.87
C LEU A 75 -6.07 -11.32 -13.35
N MET A 76 -5.65 -12.05 -14.38
CA MET A 76 -4.32 -11.93 -15.01
C MET A 76 -4.37 -11.22 -16.36
N ALA A 77 -5.56 -10.95 -16.90
CA ALA A 77 -5.72 -10.41 -18.25
C ALA A 77 -4.97 -9.09 -18.49
N ASN A 78 -4.72 -8.29 -17.45
CA ASN A 78 -4.04 -6.99 -17.56
C ASN A 78 -2.53 -7.04 -17.30
N ALA A 79 -2.03 -8.18 -16.81
CA ALA A 79 -0.63 -8.42 -16.53
C ALA A 79 -0.37 -9.92 -16.76
N PRO A 80 -0.35 -10.35 -18.04
CA PRO A 80 -0.36 -11.77 -18.40
C PRO A 80 0.95 -12.48 -18.03
N GLU A 81 2.04 -11.72 -17.88
CA GLU A 81 3.35 -12.22 -17.50
C GLU A 81 4.04 -11.31 -16.47
N PRO A 82 5.00 -11.84 -15.69
CA PRO A 82 5.85 -11.02 -14.83
C PRO A 82 6.71 -10.08 -15.69
N ALA A 83 6.68 -8.79 -15.38
CA ALA A 83 7.44 -7.77 -16.08
C ALA A 83 8.10 -6.79 -15.11
N VAL A 84 9.16 -6.14 -15.60
CA VAL A 84 9.79 -4.98 -14.96
C VAL A 84 9.77 -3.85 -15.98
N ASP A 85 9.25 -2.70 -15.58
CA ASP A 85 9.31 -1.49 -16.39
C ASP A 85 10.65 -0.77 -16.15
N LEU A 86 11.35 -0.43 -17.22
CA LEU A 86 12.64 0.24 -17.17
C LEU A 86 12.63 1.46 -18.08
N ASN A 87 13.30 2.54 -17.66
CA ASN A 87 13.48 3.71 -18.52
C ASN A 87 14.27 3.32 -19.77
N PRO A 88 13.88 3.75 -20.99
CA PRO A 88 14.60 3.39 -22.20
C PRO A 88 16.08 3.80 -22.22
N ALA A 89 16.44 4.93 -21.58
CA ALA A 89 17.82 5.39 -21.50
C ALA A 89 18.66 4.48 -20.58
N ASP A 90 18.12 4.09 -19.43
CA ASP A 90 18.76 3.15 -18.51
C ASP A 90 18.92 1.77 -19.17
N ALA A 91 17.87 1.31 -19.87
CA ALA A 91 17.92 0.05 -20.62
C ALA A 91 18.99 0.05 -21.72
N ALA A 92 19.21 1.19 -22.39
CA ALA A 92 20.24 1.33 -23.42
C ALA A 92 21.66 1.41 -22.82
N ALA A 93 21.81 2.04 -21.65
CA ALA A 93 23.10 2.18 -20.96
C ALA A 93 23.64 0.86 -20.39
N HIS A 94 22.75 -0.12 -20.14
CA HIS A 94 23.08 -1.41 -19.51
C HIS A 94 22.88 -2.62 -20.45
N ARG A 95 23.06 -2.43 -21.77
CA ARG A 95 23.06 -3.54 -22.75
C ARG A 95 24.36 -4.33 -22.75
#